data_AF-A0A1X1XDK4-F1
#
_entry.id   AF-A0A1X1XDK4-F1
#
_cell.length_a   1.000
_cell.length_b   1.000
_cell.length_c   1.000
_cell.angle_alpha   90.00
_cell.angle_beta   90.00
_cell.angle_gamma   90.00
#
_symmetry.space_group_name_H-M   'P 1'
#
loop_
_entity.id
_entity.type
_entity.pdbx_description
1 polymer ?
#
loop_
_entity_poly.entity_id
_entity_poly.type
_entity_poly.pdbx_seq_one_letter_code
_entity_poly.pdbx_strand_id
1 'polypeptide(L)'
;MGMLSRFRKRKATSIYARIGGHEALEMVVEDFYARVLDDDELSGFFAGTNMNRLKGKQAAFLAAALGGPEPYEGASMKQVHQGRGITMHHFNLVAGHLTDSLAAAGVPSETIDEILAVVAPLAGDIASDAETARV
;
A
#
# COMPACT_ATOMS: atom_id res chain seq x y z
N MET A 1 20.44 10.29 -44.29
CA MET A 1 20.27 9.06 -43.48
C MET A 1 21.38 9.02 -42.45
N GLY A 2 21.02 8.87 -41.17
CA GLY A 2 21.95 8.90 -40.04
C GLY A 2 21.19 8.78 -38.73
N MET A 3 20.43 7.70 -38.62
CA MET A 3 19.91 7.16 -37.36
C MET A 3 21.10 6.79 -36.45
N LEU A 4 20.87 6.70 -35.13
CA LEU A 4 21.82 6.47 -34.01
C LEU A 4 22.21 7.81 -33.36
N SER A 5 21.87 8.14 -32.12
CA SER A 5 21.71 7.30 -30.94
C SER A 5 20.77 8.01 -29.97
N ARG A 6 19.58 7.44 -29.76
CA ARG A 6 18.75 7.75 -28.59
C ARG A 6 18.69 6.51 -27.71
N PHE A 7 19.84 6.02 -27.25
CA PHE A 7 19.87 5.19 -26.06
C PHE A 7 19.61 6.08 -24.84
N ARG A 8 18.39 6.62 -24.75
CA ARG A 8 17.84 7.06 -23.47
C ARG A 8 17.75 5.77 -22.67
N LYS A 9 18.58 5.60 -21.64
CA LYS A 9 18.33 4.62 -20.57
C LYS A 9 16.85 4.80 -20.22
N ARG A 10 15.96 3.89 -20.66
CA ARG A 10 14.61 3.86 -20.11
C ARG A 10 14.85 3.51 -18.65
N LYS A 11 14.76 4.48 -17.73
CA LYS A 11 14.46 4.14 -16.34
C LYS A 11 13.27 3.19 -16.43
N ALA A 12 13.38 2.02 -15.81
CA ALA A 12 12.23 1.14 -15.68
C ALA A 12 11.07 1.99 -15.17
N THR A 13 9.94 1.96 -15.88
CA THR A 13 8.73 2.67 -15.47
C THR A 13 8.39 2.19 -14.07
N SER A 14 8.23 3.11 -13.10
CA SER A 14 7.89 2.73 -11.73
C SER A 14 6.53 2.05 -11.67
N ILE A 15 6.29 1.25 -10.62
CA ILE A 15 4.99 0.61 -10.39
C ILE A 15 3.89 1.67 -10.37
N TYR A 16 4.13 2.77 -9.65
CA TYR A 16 3.27 3.95 -9.60
C TYR A 16 2.84 4.44 -10.99
N ALA A 17 3.79 4.60 -11.92
CA ALA A 17 3.48 5.05 -13.27
C ALA A 17 2.75 3.99 -14.11
N ARG A 18 3.00 2.69 -13.87
CA ARG A 18 2.29 1.60 -14.57
C ARG A 18 0.82 1.49 -14.16
N ILE A 19 0.49 1.75 -12.89
CA ILE A 19 -0.89 1.63 -12.38
C ILE A 19 -1.76 2.87 -12.63
N GLY A 20 -1.23 3.93 -13.26
CA GLY A 20 -1.98 5.15 -13.55
C GLY A 20 -1.71 6.32 -12.60
N GLY A 21 -0.73 6.20 -11.71
CA GLY A 21 -0.29 7.29 -10.84
C GLY A 21 -1.25 7.60 -9.69
N HIS A 22 -1.31 8.88 -9.30
CA HIS A 22 -2.00 9.30 -8.08
C HIS A 22 -3.51 9.04 -8.11
N GLU A 23 -4.18 9.42 -9.20
CA GLU A 23 -5.63 9.26 -9.34
C GLU A 23 -6.06 7.80 -9.20
N ALA A 24 -5.30 6.87 -9.80
CA ALA A 24 -5.55 5.45 -9.66
C ALA A 24 -5.38 4.96 -8.21
N LEU A 25 -4.35 5.45 -7.51
CA LEU A 25 -4.13 5.12 -6.11
C LEU A 25 -5.22 5.68 -5.19
N GLU A 26 -5.74 6.88 -5.45
CA GLU A 26 -6.86 7.44 -4.68
C GLU A 26 -8.10 6.55 -4.79
N MET A 27 -8.43 6.08 -6.00
CA MET A 27 -9.55 5.14 -6.21
C MET A 27 -9.34 3.80 -5.50
N VAL A 28 -8.14 3.23 -5.59
CA VAL A 28 -7.79 1.98 -4.89
C VAL A 28 -7.90 2.17 -3.38
N VAL A 29 -7.38 3.27 -2.84
CA VAL A 29 -7.42 3.56 -1.39
C VAL A 29 -8.84 3.80 -0.90
N GLU A 30 -9.70 4.41 -1.72
CA GLU A 30 -11.10 4.61 -1.39
C GLU A 30 -11.82 3.26 -1.22
N ASP A 31 -11.72 2.36 -2.21
CA ASP A 31 -12.29 1.01 -2.15
C ASP A 31 -11.67 0.16 -1.02
N PHE A 32 -10.36 0.25 -0.84
CA PHE A 32 -9.62 -0.46 0.21
C PHE A 32 -10.16 -0.14 1.60
N TYR A 33 -10.36 1.14 1.92
CA TYR A 33 -10.92 1.50 3.22
C TYR A 33 -12.42 1.22 3.33
N ALA A 34 -13.16 1.17 2.22
CA ALA A 34 -14.53 0.67 2.25
C ALA A 34 -14.56 -0.79 2.74
N ARG A 35 -13.68 -1.65 2.20
CA ARG A 35 -13.56 -3.06 2.62
C ARG A 35 -13.07 -3.20 4.06
N VAL A 36 -12.01 -2.48 4.43
CA VAL A 36 -11.46 -2.54 5.80
C VAL A 36 -12.45 -2.07 6.86
N LEU A 37 -13.31 -1.10 6.54
CA LEU A 37 -14.32 -0.62 7.48
C LEU A 37 -15.57 -1.50 7.54
N ASP A 38 -15.80 -2.34 6.53
CA ASP A 38 -16.87 -3.34 6.51
C ASP A 38 -16.45 -4.67 7.18
N ASP A 39 -15.15 -4.84 7.45
CA ASP A 39 -14.61 -6.00 8.15
C ASP A 39 -14.73 -5.85 9.68
N ASP A 40 -15.53 -6.71 10.30
CA ASP A 40 -15.77 -6.72 11.75
C ASP A 40 -14.50 -6.95 12.59
N GLU A 41 -13.47 -7.59 12.04
CA GLU A 41 -12.19 -7.82 12.72
C GLU A 41 -11.26 -6.60 12.65
N LEU A 42 -11.50 -5.67 11.72
CA LEU A 42 -10.64 -4.53 11.48
C LEU A 42 -11.27 -3.18 11.85
N SER A 43 -12.57 -3.01 11.64
CA SER A 43 -13.28 -1.73 11.75
C SER A 43 -13.07 -1.05 13.13
N GLY A 44 -12.98 -1.85 14.20
CA GLY A 44 -12.72 -1.37 15.56
C GLY A 44 -11.41 -0.58 15.72
N PHE A 45 -10.36 -0.89 14.95
CA PHE A 45 -9.07 -0.14 15.00
C PHE A 45 -9.19 1.29 14.49
N PHE A 46 -10.23 1.59 13.72
CA PHE A 46 -10.45 2.87 13.06
C PHE A 46 -11.49 3.74 13.76
N ALA A 47 -12.08 3.28 14.87
CA ALA A 47 -13.03 4.08 15.66
C ALA A 47 -12.42 5.44 16.06
N GLY A 48 -13.13 6.53 15.75
CA GLY A 48 -12.68 7.90 16.02
C GLY A 48 -11.59 8.42 15.08
N THR A 49 -11.19 7.66 14.05
CA THR A 49 -10.20 8.11 13.07
C THR A 49 -10.82 9.06 12.05
N ASN A 50 -10.11 10.14 11.71
CA ASN A 50 -10.46 10.95 10.55
C ASN A 50 -10.08 10.21 9.26
N MET A 51 -11.05 9.52 8.67
CA MET A 51 -10.83 8.66 7.51
C MET A 51 -10.36 9.42 6.27
N ASN A 52 -10.85 10.64 6.04
CA ASN A 52 -10.40 11.45 4.90
C ASN A 52 -8.91 11.77 5.01
N ARG A 53 -8.45 12.14 6.20
CA ARG A 53 -7.02 12.38 6.45
C ARG A 53 -6.20 11.11 6.34
N LEU A 54 -6.72 9.97 6.83
CA LEU A 54 -6.02 8.68 6.76
C LEU A 54 -5.87 8.20 5.30
N LYS A 55 -6.95 8.23 4.51
CA LYS A 55 -6.94 7.89 3.08
C LYS A 55 -5.89 8.68 2.31
N GLY A 56 -5.83 10.00 2.48
CA GLY A 56 -4.80 10.83 1.86
C GLY A 56 -3.37 10.42 2.26
N LYS A 57 -3.15 10.07 3.54
CA LYS A 57 -1.85 9.57 4.00
C LYS A 57 -1.50 8.18 3.46
N GLN A 58 -2.49 7.30 3.30
CA GLN A 58 -2.30 5.98 2.68
C GLN A 58 -1.94 6.11 1.20
N ALA A 59 -2.63 6.97 0.45
CA ALA A 59 -2.34 7.22 -0.96
C ALA A 59 -0.92 7.79 -1.13
N ALA A 60 -0.52 8.75 -0.30
CA ALA A 60 0.84 9.30 -0.30
C ALA A 60 1.90 8.24 0.04
N PHE A 61 1.63 7.37 1.02
CA PHE A 61 2.51 6.28 1.40
C PHE A 61 2.72 5.29 0.24
N LEU A 62 1.63 4.80 -0.34
CA LEU A 62 1.69 3.87 -1.48
C LEU A 62 2.36 4.52 -2.70
N ALA A 63 2.06 5.80 -2.98
CA ALA A 63 2.71 6.51 -4.08
C ALA A 63 4.23 6.52 -3.90
N ALA A 64 4.73 6.92 -2.73
CA ALA A 64 6.16 6.92 -2.44
C ALA A 64 6.77 5.51 -2.52
N ALA A 65 6.12 4.52 -1.91
CA ALA A 65 6.60 3.13 -1.88
C ALA A 65 6.68 2.50 -3.28
N LEU A 66 5.79 2.89 -4.19
CA LEU A 66 5.70 2.37 -5.56
C LEU A 66 6.54 3.17 -6.57
N GLY A 67 7.40 4.08 -6.09
CA GLY A 67 8.31 4.87 -6.92
C GLY A 67 7.66 6.08 -7.58
N GLY A 68 6.67 6.68 -6.89
CA GLY A 68 6.12 7.99 -7.19
C GLY A 68 7.14 9.12 -6.99
N PRO A 69 6.82 10.33 -7.47
CA PRO A 69 7.77 11.45 -7.46
C PRO A 69 7.95 12.10 -6.08
N GLU A 70 6.93 12.01 -5.23
CA GLU A 70 6.92 12.65 -3.92
C GLU A 70 7.31 11.67 -2.80
N PRO A 71 8.10 12.10 -1.81
CA PRO A 71 8.41 11.29 -0.64
C PRO A 71 7.21 11.17 0.30
N TYR A 72 7.20 10.10 1.11
CA TYR A 72 6.27 10.00 2.23
C TYR A 72 6.81 10.78 3.44
N GLU A 73 6.06 11.79 3.88
CA GLU A 73 6.43 12.65 5.01
C GLU A 73 5.64 12.34 6.30
N GLY A 74 4.94 11.20 6.35
CA GLY A 74 4.24 10.79 7.56
C GLY A 74 5.17 10.11 8.58
N ALA A 75 4.63 9.82 9.76
CA ALA A 75 5.34 9.05 10.77
C ALA A 75 5.61 7.61 10.28
N SER A 76 6.67 6.99 10.80
CA SER A 76 7.03 5.62 10.41
C SER A 76 5.92 4.61 10.70
N MET A 77 5.90 3.51 9.95
CA MET A 77 4.92 2.43 10.15
C MET A 77 4.94 1.90 11.59
N LYS A 78 6.13 1.75 12.18
CA LYS A 78 6.28 1.36 13.58
C LYS A 78 5.61 2.34 14.53
N GLN A 79 5.88 3.64 14.40
CA GLN A 79 5.32 4.66 15.30
C GLN A 79 3.80 4.73 15.22
N VAL A 80 3.22 4.65 14.02
CA VAL A 80 1.76 4.83 13.87
C VAL A 80 0.98 3.62 14.33
N HIS A 81 1.56 2.41 14.29
CA HIS A 81 0.91 1.15 14.67
C HIS A 81 1.27 0.64 16.07
N GLN A 82 2.28 1.22 16.72
CA GLN A 82 2.72 0.83 18.06
C GLN A 82 1.58 0.86 19.09
N GLY A 83 1.51 -0.18 19.92
CA GLY A 83 0.59 -0.25 21.07
C GLY A 83 -0.87 -0.50 20.70
N ARG A 84 -1.19 -0.77 19.43
CA ARG A 84 -2.56 -1.00 18.96
C ARG A 84 -3.04 -2.44 19.09
N GLY A 85 -2.16 -3.41 19.37
CA GLY A 85 -2.52 -4.82 19.41
C GLY A 85 -2.77 -5.45 18.03
N ILE A 86 -2.17 -4.88 16.98
CA ILE A 86 -2.24 -5.42 15.62
C ILE A 86 -1.40 -6.70 15.56
N THR A 87 -1.97 -7.77 15.01
CA THR A 87 -1.33 -9.09 14.86
C THR A 87 -1.06 -9.37 13.38
N MET A 88 -0.33 -10.45 13.10
CA MET A 88 -0.12 -10.96 11.75
C MET A 88 -1.44 -11.33 11.07
N HIS A 89 -2.44 -11.78 11.84
CA HIS A 89 -3.79 -12.03 11.34
C HIS A 89 -4.42 -10.75 10.78
N HIS A 90 -4.45 -9.67 11.56
CA HIS A 90 -4.99 -8.38 11.11
C HIS A 90 -4.20 -7.83 9.91
N PHE A 91 -2.87 -7.96 9.91
CA PHE A 91 -2.04 -7.55 8.78
C PHE A 91 -2.42 -8.32 7.50
N ASN A 92 -2.64 -9.63 7.60
CA ASN A 92 -3.03 -10.45 6.45
C ASN A 92 -4.43 -10.08 5.92
N LEU A 93 -5.39 -9.78 6.80
CA LEU A 93 -6.71 -9.27 6.38
C LEU A 93 -6.56 -7.96 5.60
N VAL A 94 -5.77 -7.01 6.11
CA VAL A 94 -5.46 -5.75 5.43
C VAL A 94 -4.79 -5.97 4.07
N ALA A 95 -3.82 -6.88 3.99
CA ALA A 95 -3.16 -7.22 2.72
C ALA A 95 -4.13 -7.87 1.72
N GLY A 96 -5.05 -8.70 2.19
CA GLY A 96 -6.14 -9.27 1.39
C GLY A 96 -7.05 -8.19 0.82
N HIS A 97 -7.53 -7.27 1.65
CA HIS A 97 -8.38 -6.16 1.19
C HIS A 97 -7.67 -5.25 0.18
N LEU A 98 -6.36 -4.99 0.37
CA LEU A 98 -5.57 -4.25 -0.62
C LEU A 98 -5.48 -5.00 -1.96
N THR A 99 -5.28 -6.33 -1.91
CA THR A 99 -5.25 -7.20 -3.09
C THR A 99 -6.56 -7.11 -3.86
N ASP A 100 -7.68 -7.23 -3.16
CA ASP A 100 -9.02 -7.16 -3.75
C ASP A 100 -9.32 -5.80 -4.38
N SER A 101 -8.91 -4.71 -3.73
CA SER A 101 -9.09 -3.36 -4.26
C SER A 101 -8.25 -3.07 -5.51
N LEU A 102 -7.00 -3.58 -5.54
CA LEU A 102 -6.17 -3.48 -6.74
C LEU A 102 -6.76 -4.31 -7.89
N ALA A 103 -7.25 -5.51 -7.60
CA ALA A 103 -7.90 -6.36 -8.59
C ALA A 103 -9.20 -5.73 -9.13
N ALA A 104 -10.02 -5.15 -8.26
CA ALA A 104 -11.24 -4.42 -8.63
C ALA A 104 -10.95 -3.19 -9.50
N ALA A 105 -9.80 -2.53 -9.29
CA ALA A 105 -9.32 -1.44 -10.13
C ALA A 105 -8.71 -1.90 -11.47
N GLY A 106 -8.70 -3.22 -11.75
CA GLY A 106 -8.17 -3.78 -12.99
C GLY A 106 -6.64 -3.83 -13.06
N VAL A 107 -5.95 -3.75 -11.92
CA VAL A 107 -4.50 -3.91 -11.88
C VAL A 107 -4.15 -5.37 -12.22
N PRO A 108 -3.22 -5.63 -13.16
CA PRO A 108 -2.82 -7.00 -13.50
C PRO A 108 -2.24 -7.74 -12.31
N SER A 109 -2.49 -9.05 -12.20
CA SER A 109 -2.04 -9.88 -11.06
C SER A 109 -0.54 -9.79 -10.82
N GLU A 110 0.27 -9.76 -11.89
CA GLU A 110 1.72 -9.62 -11.75
C GLU A 110 2.12 -8.28 -11.11
N THR A 111 1.36 -7.22 -11.37
CA THR A 111 1.60 -5.91 -10.75
C THR A 111 1.12 -5.89 -9.31
N ILE A 112 0.04 -6.60 -8.99
CA ILE A 112 -0.43 -6.79 -7.61
C ILE A 112 0.64 -7.51 -6.79
N ASP A 113 1.21 -8.60 -7.30
CA ASP A 113 2.27 -9.34 -6.63
C ASP A 113 3.49 -8.45 -6.35
N GLU A 114 3.88 -7.60 -7.30
CA GLU A 114 4.96 -6.63 -7.10
C GLU A 114 4.61 -5.59 -6.01
N ILE A 115 3.37 -5.12 -5.93
CA ILE A 115 2.91 -4.20 -4.88
C ILE A 115 2.94 -4.90 -3.51
N LEU A 116 2.44 -6.13 -3.42
CA LEU A 116 2.45 -6.90 -2.17
C LEU A 116 3.87 -7.21 -1.71
N ALA A 117 4.81 -7.44 -2.62
CA ALA A 117 6.22 -7.60 -2.28
C ALA A 117 6.84 -6.35 -1.63
N VAL A 118 6.33 -5.14 -1.93
CA VAL A 118 6.72 -3.89 -1.27
C VAL A 118 6.06 -3.77 0.12
N VAL A 119 4.83 -4.26 0.28
CA VAL A 119 4.06 -4.15 1.53
C VAL A 119 4.46 -5.20 2.56
N ALA A 120 4.71 -6.44 2.15
CA ALA A 120 4.96 -7.58 3.03
C ALA A 120 6.09 -7.35 4.07
N PRO A 121 7.23 -6.72 3.74
CA PRO A 121 8.27 -6.44 4.74
C PRO A 121 7.83 -5.53 5.89
N LEU A 122 6.78 -4.71 5.69
CA LEU A 122 6.25 -3.80 6.70
C LEU A 122 5.56 -4.55 7.85
N ALA A 123 5.22 -5.83 7.67
CA ALA A 123 4.61 -6.64 8.72
C ALA A 123 5.41 -6.60 10.03
N GLY A 124 6.75 -6.60 9.95
CA GLY A 124 7.62 -6.53 11.13
C GLY A 124 7.56 -5.20 11.89
N ASP A 125 7.15 -4.11 11.24
CA ASP A 125 6.94 -2.81 11.87
C ASP A 125 5.50 -2.65 12.41
N ILE A 126 4.55 -3.43 11.91
CA ILE A 126 3.12 -3.23 12.13
C ILE A 126 2.52 -4.27 13.09
N ALA A 127 2.80 -5.55 12.87
CA ALA A 127 2.26 -6.64 13.66
C ALA A 127 3.16 -6.92 14.87
N SER A 128 2.57 -6.94 16.06
CA SER A 128 3.28 -7.11 17.33
C SER A 128 3.80 -8.52 17.56
N ASP A 129 3.23 -9.52 16.88
CA ASP A 129 3.58 -10.94 16.94
C ASP A 129 4.40 -11.41 15.73
N ALA A 130 4.81 -10.51 14.84
CA ALA A 130 5.60 -10.84 13.65
C ALA A 130 6.96 -11.48 13.97
N GLU A 131 7.52 -11.19 15.14
CA GLU A 131 8.79 -11.78 15.61
C GLU A 131 8.60 -13.20 16.17
N THR A 132 7.42 -13.48 16.73
CA THR A 132 7.02 -14.79 17.26
C THR A 132 6.59 -15.75 16.15
N ALA A 133 6.17 -15.26 14.98
CA ALA A 133 5.76 -16.07 13.83
C ALA A 133 6.94 -16.60 12.99
N ARG A 134 8.19 -16.25 13.31
CA ARG A 134 9.41 -16.65 12.58
C ARG A 134 10.11 -17.90 13.14
N VAL A 135 9.47 -18.63 14.06
CA VAL A 135 9.97 -19.91 14.63
C VAL A 135 9.25 -21.13 14.08
#